data_AF-A0AAV4FR00-F1
#
_entry.id   AF-A0AAV4FR00-F1
#
_cell.length_a   1.000
_cell.length_b   1.000
_cell.length_c   1.000
_cell.angle_alpha   90.00
_cell.angle_beta   90.00
_cell.angle_gamma   90.00
#
_symmetry.space_group_name_H-M   'P 1'
#
loop_
_entity.id
_entity.type
_entity.pdbx_description
1 polymer ?
#
loop_
_entity_poly.entity_id
_entity_poly.type
_entity_poly.pdbx_seq_one_letter_code
_entity_poly.pdbx_strand_id
1 'polypeptide(L)'
;MAVFVKEAMIKSLVVLSIETKEMAVFVKEDVIKSLVAMSIETRGMAVFVKEAMNKSLVVLSIETKGMAVFVKKGMIKSLVVLNIETRGMAVLVKEDLIKSLVVLSIKTKGMAVFVKEAMIKSLVVLSKETKGMAVFVKEAMIKSLVVLSIELQGS
;
A
#
# COMPACT_ATOMS: atom_id res chain seq x y z
N MET A 1 14.44 10.99 1.26
CA MET A 1 14.22 10.91 2.72
C MET A 1 13.95 9.46 3.08
N ALA A 2 14.52 8.98 4.19
CA ALA A 2 14.24 7.64 4.69
C ALA A 2 13.95 7.70 6.19
N VAL A 3 12.96 6.94 6.63
CA VAL A 3 12.60 6.76 8.05
C VAL A 3 12.72 5.28 8.39
N PHE A 4 13.43 4.98 9.46
CA PHE A 4 13.62 3.63 9.97
C PHE A 4 13.11 3.57 11.41
N VAL A 5 12.18 2.65 11.66
CA VAL A 5 11.65 2.36 12.98
C VAL A 5 11.87 0.88 13.26
N LYS A 6 12.34 0.60 14.48
CA LYS A 6 12.62 -0.75 14.93
C LYS A 6 12.32 -0.87 16.42
N GLU A 7 11.70 -1.97 16.82
CA GLU A 7 11.48 -2.36 18.22
C GLU A 7 10.82 -1.26 19.09
N ALA A 8 9.85 -0.56 18.52
CA ALA A 8 9.19 0.60 19.10
C ALA A 8 7.67 0.38 19.31
N MET A 9 7.14 1.08 20.32
CA MET A 9 5.70 1.22 20.52
C MET A 9 5.29 2.66 20.23
N ILE A 10 4.67 2.87 19.06
CA ILE A 10 4.32 4.21 18.57
C ILE A 10 2.80 4.36 18.50
N LYS A 11 2.27 5.43 19.10
CA LYS A 11 0.84 5.75 18.96
C LYS A 11 0.52 6.23 17.54
N SER A 12 1.32 7.14 17.00
CA SER A 12 1.16 7.67 15.65
C SER A 12 2.53 7.94 15.03
N LEU A 13 2.77 7.36 13.85
CA LEU A 13 3.90 7.68 13.00
C LEU A 13 3.36 8.32 11.73
N VAL A 14 3.76 9.56 11.47
CA VAL A 14 3.42 10.28 10.25
C VAL A 14 4.72 10.66 9.56
N VAL A 15 4.86 10.23 8.31
CA VAL A 15 6.00 10.58 7.46
C VAL A 15 5.45 11.29 6.24
N LEU A 16 5.89 12.53 6.02
CA LEU A 16 5.43 13.37 4.92
C LEU A 16 6.63 13.90 4.14
N SER A 17 6.51 13.87 2.81
CA SER A 17 7.49 14.48 1.91
C SER A 17 6.79 15.25 0.80
N ILE A 18 7.38 16.37 0.43
CA ILE A 18 6.95 17.24 -0.68
C ILE A 18 8.21 17.50 -1.51
N GLU A 19 8.10 17.38 -2.83
CA GLU A 19 9.19 17.67 -3.78
C GLU A 19 10.49 16.92 -3.46
N THR A 20 10.40 15.60 -3.30
CA THR A 20 11.58 14.77 -2.98
C THR A 20 11.90 13.81 -4.09
N LYS A 21 13.19 13.52 -4.31
CA LYS A 21 13.57 12.47 -5.26
C LYS A 21 12.97 11.13 -4.84
N GLU A 22 13.13 10.75 -3.57
CA GLU A 22 12.69 9.46 -3.05
C GLU A 22 12.24 9.57 -1.60
N MET A 23 11.24 8.76 -1.23
CA MET A 23 10.75 8.57 0.12
C MET A 23 10.74 7.07 0.46
N ALA A 24 11.32 6.71 1.60
CA ALA A 24 11.27 5.34 2.09
C ALA A 24 10.89 5.28 3.58
N VAL A 25 10.00 4.37 3.95
CA VAL A 25 9.62 4.10 5.34
C VAL A 25 9.81 2.61 5.61
N PHE A 26 10.63 2.30 6.61
CA PHE A 26 10.93 0.94 7.04
C PHE A 26 10.53 0.76 8.50
N VAL A 27 9.68 -0.22 8.77
CA VAL A 27 9.15 -0.55 10.10
C VAL A 27 9.39 -2.03 10.35
N LYS A 28 9.99 -2.36 11.49
CA LYS A 28 10.38 -3.73 11.84
C LYS A 28 10.16 -4.01 13.32
N GLU A 29 9.43 -5.09 13.62
CA GLU A 29 9.24 -5.57 15.00
C GLU A 29 8.56 -4.52 15.90
N ASP A 30 7.57 -3.81 15.33
CA ASP A 30 6.96 -2.64 15.96
C ASP A 30 5.47 -2.83 16.30
N VAL A 31 5.00 -2.09 17.29
CA VAL A 31 3.55 -1.90 17.55
C VAL A 31 3.21 -0.44 17.26
N ILE A 32 2.62 -0.18 16.10
CA ILE A 32 2.25 1.17 15.66
C ILE A 32 0.73 1.27 15.52
N LYS A 33 0.04 2.04 16.37
CA LYS A 33 -1.43 2.13 16.25
C LYS A 33 -1.82 2.73 14.89
N SER A 34 -1.19 3.81 14.46
CA SER A 34 -1.43 4.46 13.18
C SER A 34 -0.13 4.80 12.49
N LEU A 35 0.06 4.31 11.26
CA LEU A 35 1.14 4.73 10.38
C LEU A 35 0.54 5.42 9.15
N VAL A 36 1.02 6.61 8.85
CA VAL A 36 0.69 7.34 7.63
C VAL A 36 1.99 7.72 6.93
N ALA A 37 2.15 7.26 5.69
CA ALA A 37 3.21 7.71 4.80
C ALA A 37 2.57 8.47 3.63
N MET A 38 3.03 9.69 3.39
CA MET A 38 2.53 10.54 2.32
C MET A 38 3.66 11.19 1.54
N SER A 39 3.56 11.16 0.21
CA SER A 39 4.44 11.93 -0.67
C SER A 39 3.65 12.74 -1.70
N ILE A 40 4.10 13.95 -1.97
CA ILE A 40 3.65 14.78 -3.08
C ILE A 40 4.87 15.06 -3.96
N GLU A 41 4.73 14.86 -5.28
CA GLU A 41 5.79 15.09 -6.27
C GLU A 41 7.09 14.35 -5.95
N THR A 42 7.07 13.03 -6.18
CA THR A 42 8.27 12.20 -5.94
C THR A 42 8.63 11.31 -7.12
N ARG A 43 9.89 10.91 -7.25
CA ARG A 43 10.23 9.86 -8.23
C ARG A 43 9.89 8.48 -7.69
N GLY A 44 9.95 8.26 -6.39
CA GLY A 44 9.77 6.94 -5.81
C GLY A 44 9.32 6.99 -4.37
N MET A 45 8.33 6.17 -4.03
CA MET A 45 7.88 5.95 -2.67
C MET A 45 7.92 4.45 -2.34
N ALA A 46 8.55 4.09 -1.23
CA ALA A 46 8.58 2.72 -0.75
C ALA A 46 8.17 2.66 0.73
N VAL A 47 7.24 1.76 1.07
CA VAL A 47 6.87 1.47 2.46
C VAL A 47 7.05 -0.02 2.70
N PHE A 48 7.91 -0.35 3.65
CA PHE A 48 8.21 -1.72 4.06
C PHE A 48 7.84 -1.90 5.54
N VAL A 49 6.90 -2.78 5.81
CA VAL A 49 6.46 -3.13 7.16
C VAL A 49 6.65 -4.62 7.37
N LYS A 50 7.49 -4.98 8.35
CA LYS A 50 7.82 -6.36 8.69
C LYS A 50 7.53 -6.62 10.16
N GLU A 51 6.87 -7.74 10.49
CA GLU A 51 6.72 -8.18 11.89
C GLU A 51 6.05 -7.11 12.78
N ALA A 52 5.00 -6.47 12.26
CA ALA A 52 4.35 -5.34 12.92
C ALA A 52 2.87 -5.59 13.27
N MET A 53 2.40 -4.93 14.33
CA MET A 53 0.98 -4.84 14.66
C MET A 53 0.47 -3.41 14.44
N ASN A 54 -0.42 -3.23 13.47
CA ASN A 54 -1.00 -1.92 13.13
C ASN A 54 -2.51 -1.91 13.24
N LYS A 55 -3.09 -0.87 13.85
CA LYS A 55 -4.55 -0.64 13.67
C LYS A 55 -4.81 -0.03 12.30
N SER A 56 -3.99 0.92 11.88
CA SER A 56 -4.10 1.57 10.58
C SER A 56 -2.71 1.72 9.94
N LEU A 57 -2.62 1.38 8.66
CA LEU A 57 -1.50 1.68 7.78
C LEU A 57 -2.07 2.35 6.53
N VAL A 58 -1.67 3.60 6.29
CA VAL A 58 -2.13 4.41 5.17
C VAL A 58 -0.92 4.88 4.38
N VAL A 59 -0.90 4.57 3.08
CA VAL A 59 0.16 4.99 2.16
C VAL A 59 -0.48 5.76 1.02
N LEU A 60 -0.08 7.02 0.87
CA LEU A 60 -0.66 7.95 -0.08
C LEU A 60 0.46 8.57 -0.93
N SER A 61 0.27 8.59 -2.24
CA SER A 61 1.12 9.38 -3.12
C SER A 61 0.32 10.18 -4.13
N ILE A 62 0.78 11.40 -4.38
CA ILE A 62 0.31 12.28 -5.44
C ILE A 62 1.51 12.56 -6.34
N GLU A 63 1.33 12.32 -7.64
CA GLU A 63 2.36 12.52 -8.67
C GLU A 63 3.67 11.79 -8.36
N THR A 64 3.67 10.47 -8.58
CA THR A 64 4.86 9.65 -8.38
C THR A 64 5.23 8.84 -9.61
N LYS A 65 6.52 8.69 -9.94
CA LYS A 65 6.89 7.72 -10.99
C LYS A 65 6.66 6.28 -10.54
N GLY A 66 6.78 5.99 -9.24
CA GLY A 66 6.61 4.63 -8.73
C GLY A 66 6.28 4.59 -7.25
N MET A 67 5.37 3.70 -6.87
CA MET A 67 5.07 3.39 -5.48
C MET A 67 5.11 1.90 -5.23
N ALA A 68 5.76 1.49 -4.15
CA ALA A 68 5.80 0.12 -3.67
C ALA A 68 5.41 0.05 -2.19
N VAL A 69 4.45 -0.83 -1.87
CA VAL A 69 4.09 -1.15 -0.49
C VAL A 69 4.31 -2.63 -0.26
N PHE A 70 5.16 -2.96 0.70
CA PHE A 70 5.44 -4.31 1.13
C PHE A 70 5.05 -4.48 2.59
N VAL A 71 4.13 -5.40 2.84
CA VAL A 71 3.77 -5.83 4.18
C VAL A 71 4.07 -7.30 4.31
N LYS A 72 4.77 -7.65 5.39
CA LYS A 72 5.10 -9.03 5.70
C LYS A 72 4.89 -9.33 7.17
N LYS A 73 4.19 -10.43 7.42
CA LYS A 73 4.16 -11.15 8.70
C LYS A 73 3.70 -10.26 9.86
N GLY A 74 2.45 -9.82 9.84
CA GLY A 74 1.89 -8.91 10.83
C GLY A 74 0.37 -9.03 10.97
N MET A 75 -0.17 -8.16 11.82
CA MET A 75 -1.62 -8.01 12.02
C MET A 75 -2.02 -6.57 11.74
N ILE A 76 -2.81 -6.37 10.69
CA ILE A 76 -3.27 -5.03 10.29
C ILE A 76 -4.80 -4.98 10.29
N LYS A 77 -5.40 -4.06 11.04
CA LYS A 77 -6.87 -3.91 10.95
C LYS A 77 -7.27 -3.24 9.63
N SER A 78 -6.60 -2.15 9.24
CA SER A 78 -6.86 -1.45 7.99
C SER A 78 -5.56 -1.11 7.28
N LEU A 79 -5.42 -1.58 6.05
CA LEU A 79 -4.38 -1.17 5.12
C LEU A 79 -5.03 -0.43 3.95
N VAL A 80 -4.65 0.82 3.75
CA VAL A 80 -5.09 1.64 2.62
C VAL A 80 -3.87 2.10 1.84
N VAL A 81 -3.86 1.79 0.55
CA VAL A 81 -2.85 2.26 -0.39
C VAL A 81 -3.56 3.04 -1.48
N LEU A 82 -3.22 4.31 -1.64
CA LEU A 82 -3.83 5.19 -2.62
C LEU A 82 -2.77 5.91 -3.43
N ASN A 83 -2.99 5.96 -4.75
CA ASN A 83 -2.15 6.73 -5.64
C ASN A 83 -2.97 7.57 -6.61
N ILE A 84 -2.53 8.81 -6.81
CA ILE A 84 -3.05 9.73 -7.81
C ILE A 84 -1.90 10.06 -8.75
N GLU A 85 -2.05 9.69 -10.02
CA GLU A 85 -1.08 9.95 -11.08
C GLU A 85 0.27 9.25 -10.87
N THR A 86 0.38 8.04 -11.43
CA THR A 86 1.64 7.30 -11.40
C THR A 86 1.97 6.52 -12.65
N ARG A 87 3.25 6.20 -12.84
CA ARG A 87 3.63 5.20 -13.85
C ARG A 87 3.46 3.78 -13.31
N GLY A 88 3.58 3.55 -12.01
CA GLY A 88 3.56 2.19 -11.48
C GLY A 88 3.24 2.13 -10.00
N MET A 89 2.35 1.21 -9.63
CA MET A 89 2.06 0.89 -8.25
C MET A 89 2.14 -0.62 -8.02
N ALA A 90 2.85 -1.02 -6.98
CA ALA A 90 2.91 -2.40 -6.53
C ALA A 90 2.55 -2.51 -5.04
N VAL A 91 1.64 -3.42 -4.72
CA VAL A 91 1.30 -3.77 -3.34
C VAL A 91 1.55 -5.25 -3.15
N LEU A 92 2.40 -5.61 -2.20
CA LEU A 92 2.76 -6.98 -1.88
C LEU A 92 2.46 -7.25 -0.40
N VAL A 93 1.60 -8.24 -0.15
CA VAL A 93 1.19 -8.68 1.19
C VAL A 93 1.55 -10.16 1.35
N LYS A 94 2.27 -10.51 2.42
CA LYS A 94 2.75 -11.88 2.65
C LYS A 94 2.63 -12.28 4.12
N GLU A 95 2.12 -13.48 4.40
CA GLU A 95 2.05 -14.03 5.77
C GLU A 95 1.25 -13.15 6.75
N ASP A 96 0.25 -12.40 6.27
CA ASP A 96 -0.46 -11.38 7.07
C ASP A 96 -1.90 -11.75 7.44
N LEU A 97 -2.36 -11.20 8.56
CA LEU A 97 -3.78 -11.16 8.93
C LEU A 97 -4.31 -9.73 8.76
N ILE A 98 -5.16 -9.51 7.76
CA ILE A 98 -5.71 -8.18 7.45
C ILE A 98 -7.24 -8.18 7.55
N LYS A 99 -7.83 -7.22 8.29
CA LYS A 99 -9.30 -7.10 8.25
C LYS A 99 -9.78 -6.40 6.97
N SER A 100 -9.18 -5.28 6.60
CA SER A 100 -9.51 -4.55 5.39
C SER A 100 -8.25 -4.15 4.65
N LEU A 101 -8.13 -4.57 3.39
CA LEU A 101 -7.13 -4.09 2.45
C LEU A 101 -7.84 -3.35 1.32
N VAL A 102 -7.52 -2.06 1.18
CA VAL A 102 -8.02 -1.22 0.10
C VAL A 102 -6.82 -0.72 -0.70
N VAL A 103 -6.82 -0.98 -2.00
CA VAL A 103 -5.84 -0.49 -2.94
C VAL A 103 -6.58 0.31 -4.01
N LEU A 104 -6.21 1.57 -4.17
CA LEU A 104 -6.86 2.48 -5.10
C LEU A 104 -5.82 3.20 -5.96
N SER A 105 -6.03 3.20 -7.28
CA SER A 105 -5.22 4.00 -8.20
C SER A 105 -6.08 4.83 -9.15
N ILE A 106 -5.67 6.08 -9.37
CA ILE A 106 -6.25 6.96 -10.39
C ILE A 106 -5.14 7.35 -11.35
N LYS A 107 -5.42 7.31 -12.67
CA LYS A 107 -4.48 7.71 -13.74
C LYS A 107 -3.13 7.01 -13.62
N THR A 108 -3.12 5.70 -13.78
CA THR A 108 -1.93 4.88 -13.55
C THR A 108 -1.54 4.09 -14.80
N LYS A 109 -0.25 4.00 -15.15
CA LYS A 109 0.12 3.13 -16.28
C LYS A 109 0.05 1.63 -15.93
N GLY A 110 0.37 1.27 -14.68
CA GLY A 110 0.32 -0.12 -14.24
C GLY A 110 0.10 -0.25 -12.73
N MET A 111 -0.80 -1.13 -12.34
CA MET A 111 -1.05 -1.49 -10.94
C MET A 111 -0.95 -3.00 -10.76
N ALA A 112 -0.19 -3.44 -9.76
CA ALA A 112 -0.10 -4.84 -9.36
C ALA A 112 -0.39 -4.99 -7.87
N VAL A 113 -1.27 -5.92 -7.52
CA VAL A 113 -1.52 -6.36 -6.14
C VAL A 113 -1.22 -7.84 -6.04
N PHE A 114 -0.30 -8.21 -5.16
CA PHE A 114 0.08 -9.60 -4.91
C PHE A 114 -0.16 -9.95 -3.44
N VAL A 115 -0.95 -10.99 -3.22
CA VAL A 115 -1.29 -11.50 -1.88
C VAL A 115 -0.86 -12.96 -1.80
N LYS A 116 -0.03 -13.28 -0.81
CA LYS A 116 0.46 -14.64 -0.58
C LYS A 116 0.36 -15.06 0.87
N GLU A 117 -0.08 -16.30 1.13
CA GLU A 117 -0.08 -16.88 2.49
C GLU A 117 -0.80 -16.00 3.52
N ALA A 118 -1.90 -15.32 3.13
CA ALA A 118 -2.55 -14.30 3.96
C ALA A 118 -4.02 -14.62 4.25
N MET A 119 -4.55 -14.09 5.35
CA MET A 119 -5.98 -14.11 5.66
C MET A 119 -6.52 -12.69 5.61
N ILE A 120 -7.44 -12.42 4.67
CA ILE A 120 -8.03 -11.09 4.46
C ILE A 120 -9.56 -11.17 4.59
N LYS A 121 -10.18 -10.35 5.45
CA LYS A 121 -11.66 -10.32 5.50
C LYS A 121 -12.26 -9.58 4.31
N SER A 122 -11.69 -8.44 3.92
CA SER A 122 -12.12 -7.68 2.75
C SER A 122 -10.91 -7.19 1.97
N LEU A 123 -10.83 -7.57 0.70
CA LEU A 123 -9.87 -7.03 -0.27
C LEU A 123 -10.64 -6.24 -1.32
N VAL A 124 -10.31 -4.96 -1.45
CA VAL A 124 -10.88 -4.06 -2.45
C VAL A 124 -9.72 -3.50 -3.27
N VAL A 125 -9.74 -3.74 -4.58
CA VAL A 125 -8.76 -3.22 -5.54
C VAL A 125 -9.51 -2.44 -6.60
N LEU A 126 -9.32 -1.13 -6.63
CA LEU A 126 -10.02 -0.23 -7.54
C LEU A 126 -9.01 0.54 -8.38
N SER A 127 -9.24 0.60 -9.68
CA SER A 127 -8.50 1.48 -10.56
C SER A 127 -9.43 2.30 -11.44
N LYS A 128 -9.05 3.56 -11.65
CA LYS A 128 -9.66 4.44 -12.65
C LYS A 128 -8.58 4.93 -13.60
N GLU A 129 -8.87 4.95 -14.90
CA GLU A 129 -7.96 5.43 -15.95
C GLU A 129 -6.60 4.73 -15.85
N THR A 130 -6.61 3.41 -15.70
CA THR A 130 -5.40 2.60 -15.50
C THR A 130 -5.20 1.64 -16.66
N LYS A 131 -4.06 1.73 -17.36
CA LYS A 131 -3.81 0.94 -18.59
C LYS A 131 -3.61 -0.55 -18.35
N GLY A 132 -3.24 -0.94 -17.13
CA GLY A 132 -2.98 -2.32 -16.79
C GLY A 132 -3.14 -2.53 -15.29
N MET A 133 -3.98 -3.48 -14.93
CA MET A 133 -4.20 -3.90 -13.55
C MET A 133 -4.06 -5.41 -13.45
N ALA A 134 -3.29 -5.87 -12.47
CA ALA A 134 -3.16 -7.28 -12.15
C ALA A 134 -3.34 -7.52 -10.65
N VAL A 135 -4.15 -8.52 -10.30
CA VAL A 135 -4.36 -8.97 -8.92
C VAL A 135 -4.03 -10.45 -8.87
N PHE A 136 -3.01 -10.80 -8.10
CA PHE A 136 -2.52 -12.17 -7.94
C PHE A 136 -2.71 -12.60 -6.50
N VAL A 137 -3.39 -13.73 -6.31
CA VAL A 137 -3.67 -14.29 -4.98
C VAL A 137 -3.20 -15.74 -4.96
N LYS A 138 -2.32 -16.07 -4.02
CA LYS A 138 -1.76 -17.42 -3.85
C LYS A 138 -1.83 -17.84 -2.38
N GLU A 139 -2.31 -19.06 -2.11
CA GLU A 139 -2.30 -19.63 -0.75
C GLU A 139 -2.97 -18.70 0.29
N ALA A 140 -4.00 -17.95 -0.09
CA ALA A 140 -4.64 -16.95 0.76
C ALA A 140 -6.14 -17.22 0.93
N MET A 141 -6.67 -16.88 2.09
CA MET A 141 -8.10 -16.93 2.39
C MET A 141 -8.66 -15.51 2.38
N ILE A 142 -9.52 -15.21 1.41
CA ILE A 142 -10.18 -13.90 1.27
C ILE A 142 -11.68 -14.09 1.41
N LYS A 143 -12.31 -13.46 2.41
CA LYS A 143 -13.77 -13.60 2.62
C LYS A 143 -14.61 -12.78 1.63
N SER A 144 -14.13 -11.60 1.27
CA SER A 144 -14.75 -10.72 0.28
C SER A 144 -13.67 -10.12 -0.60
N LEU A 145 -13.85 -10.22 -1.92
CA LEU A 145 -12.94 -9.69 -2.92
C LEU A 145 -13.74 -8.82 -3.90
N VAL A 146 -13.32 -7.57 -4.03
CA VAL A 146 -13.81 -6.64 -5.04
C VAL A 146 -12.63 -6.20 -5.88
N VAL A 147 -12.71 -6.41 -7.19
CA VAL A 147 -11.73 -5.93 -8.16
C VAL A 147 -12.49 -5.18 -9.25
N LEU A 148 -12.18 -3.90 -9.42
CA LEU A 148 -12.84 -3.04 -10.40
C LEU A 148 -11.80 -2.19 -11.11
N SER A 149 -11.81 -2.21 -12.45
CA SER A 149 -11.09 -1.24 -13.27
C SER A 149 -12.08 -0.48 -14.13
N ILE A 150 -12.01 0.83 -14.09
CA ILE A 150 -12.79 1.73 -14.94
C ILE A 150 -11.81 2.43 -15.87
N GLU A 151 -11.87 2.12 -17.15
CA GLU A 151 -11.18 2.89 -18.19
C GLU A 151 -12.19 3.84 -18.82
N LEU A 152 -11.89 5.13 -18.81
CA LEU A 152 -12.63 6.08 -19.64
C LEU A 152 -12.03 5.96 -21.04
N GLN A 153 -12.77 5.32 -21.95
CA GLN A 153 -12.47 5.47 -23.37
C GLN A 153 -12.74 6.92 -23.73
N GLY A 154 -11.72 7.61 -24.24
CA GLY A 154 -11.89 8.97 -24.76
C GLY A 154 -12.88 8.94 -25.93
N SER A 155 -13.90 9.79 -25.84
CA SER A 155 -14.70 10.30 -26.96
C SER A 155 -13.85 11.12 -27.91
#